data_AF-I4Z4G5-F1
#
_entry.id   AF-I4Z4G5-F1
#
_cell.length_a   1.000
_cell.length_b   1.000
_cell.length_c   1.000
_cell.angle_alpha   90.00
_cell.angle_beta   90.00
_cell.angle_gamma   90.00
#
_symmetry.space_group_name_H-M   'P 1'
#
loop_
_entity.id
_entity.type
_entity.pdbx_description
1 polymer ?
#
loop_
_entity_poly.entity_id
_entity_poly.type
_entity_poly.pdbx_seq_one_letter_code
_entity_poly.pdbx_strand_id
1 'polypeptide(L)'
;MYIIEVDPKVHPREAVLRACYWLSPEAEIDIVTTDEGRIRLTLKSRDGQSGSRLASRLRSALIDFSLRVDIESRTTDLRDRIWKTAFSETLGTKP
;
A
#
# COMPACT_ATOMS: atom_id res chain seq x y z
N MET A 1 20.66 7.02 8.43
CA MET A 1 19.27 7.50 8.38
C MET A 1 19.00 8.03 6.98
N TYR A 2 17.85 7.70 6.38
CA TYR A 2 17.47 8.15 5.03
C TYR A 2 16.02 8.61 5.04
N ILE A 3 15.71 9.69 4.34
CA ILE A 3 14.36 10.29 4.33
C ILE A 3 13.77 10.19 2.93
N ILE A 4 12.50 9.81 2.85
CA ILE A 4 11.72 9.77 1.60
C ILE A 4 10.43 10.54 1.83
N GLU A 5 10.05 11.37 0.87
CA GLU A 5 8.74 12.02 0.86
C GLU A 5 7.88 11.40 -0.24
N VAL A 6 6.65 11.08 0.13
CA VAL A 6 5.67 10.41 -0.73
C VAL A 6 4.44 11.29 -0.87
N ASP A 7 4.02 11.53 -2.10
CA ASP A 7 2.74 12.18 -2.39
C ASP A 7 1.62 11.14 -2.33
N PRO A 8 0.64 11.27 -1.40
CA PRO A 8 -0.46 10.32 -1.30
C PRO A 8 -1.39 10.30 -2.52
N LYS A 9 -1.32 11.30 -3.41
CA LYS A 9 -2.04 11.30 -4.69
C LYS A 9 -1.46 10.32 -5.71
N VAL A 10 -0.18 9.99 -5.57
CA VAL A 10 0.52 9.01 -6.43
C VAL A 10 0.52 7.64 -5.79
N HIS A 11 0.81 7.58 -4.49
CA HIS A 11 0.84 6.35 -3.71
C HIS A 11 -0.18 6.46 -2.58
N PRO A 12 -1.37 5.86 -2.71
CA PRO A 12 -2.40 5.91 -1.67
C PRO A 12 -1.83 5.50 -0.31
N ARG A 13 -2.34 6.11 0.77
CA ARG A 13 -1.84 5.87 2.14
C ARG A 13 -1.75 4.39 2.49
N GLU A 14 -2.73 3.59 2.04
CA GLU A 14 -2.73 2.14 2.23
C GLU A 14 -1.52 1.45 1.58
N ALA A 15 -1.18 1.82 0.34
CA ALA A 15 -0.01 1.29 -0.34
C ALA A 15 1.30 1.66 0.38
N VAL A 16 1.38 2.89 0.91
CA VAL A 16 2.53 3.34 1.71
C VAL A 16 2.68 2.48 2.97
N LEU A 17 1.61 2.23 3.70
CA LEU A 17 1.65 1.39 4.90
C LEU A 17 2.03 -0.06 4.58
N ARG A 18 1.47 -0.65 3.52
CA ARG A 18 1.83 -2.01 3.06
C ARG A 18 3.32 -2.10 2.68
N ALA A 19 3.85 -1.10 1.96
CA ALA A 19 5.26 -1.03 1.60
C ALA A 19 6.18 -0.90 2.83
N CYS A 20 5.80 -0.06 3.80
CA CYS A 20 6.55 0.09 5.05
C CYS A 20 6.55 -1.22 5.85
N TYR A 21 5.39 -1.86 5.98
CA TYR A 21 5.28 -3.15 6.67
C TYR A 21 6.14 -4.24 6.00
N TRP A 22 6.13 -4.30 4.68
CA TRP A 22 6.97 -5.24 3.92
C TRP A 22 8.47 -5.06 4.18
N LEU A 23 8.94 -3.82 4.36
CA LEU A 23 10.35 -3.52 4.64
C LEU A 23 10.71 -3.59 6.14
N SER A 24 9.72 -3.70 7.04
CA SER A 24 9.92 -3.68 8.49
C SER A 24 10.90 -4.71 9.06
N PRO A 25 11.13 -5.90 8.44
CA PRO A 25 12.16 -6.82 8.91
C PRO A 25 13.58 -6.24 8.82
N GLU A 26 13.82 -5.29 7.92
CA GLU A 26 15.16 -4.79 7.58
C GLU A 26 15.39 -3.33 7.98
N ALA A 27 14.31 -2.61 8.30
CA ALA A 27 14.35 -1.20 8.68
C ALA A 27 13.33 -0.86 9.78
N GLU A 28 13.76 0.00 10.71
CA GLU A 28 12.85 0.85 11.47
C GLU A 28 12.35 1.97 10.57
N ILE A 29 11.04 2.18 10.55
CA ILE A 29 10.38 3.18 9.71
C ILE A 29 9.51 4.05 10.59
N ASP A 30 9.82 5.34 10.62
CA ASP A 30 8.94 6.35 11.20
C ASP A 30 8.14 7.03 10.08
N ILE A 31 6.85 7.26 10.35
CA ILE A 31 5.86 7.71 9.36
C ILE A 31 5.17 8.95 9.91
N VAL A 32 5.40 10.08 9.25
CA VAL A 32 4.79 11.36 9.64
C VAL A 32 4.05 11.95 8.44
N THR A 33 2.83 12.42 8.64
CA THR A 33 2.15 13.26 7.64
C THR A 33 2.57 14.71 7.88
N THR A 34 3.12 15.33 6.84
CA THR A 34 3.56 16.73 6.84
C THR A 34 2.36 17.67 6.69
N ASP A 35 2.53 18.94 7.05
CA ASP A 35 1.49 19.97 6.92
C ASP A 35 1.04 20.18 5.46
N GLU A 36 1.90 19.86 4.49
CA GLU A 36 1.61 19.89 3.05
C GLU A 36 0.81 18.66 2.55
N GLY A 37 0.42 17.76 3.47
CA GLY A 37 -0.30 16.51 3.14
C GLY A 37 0.59 15.41 2.54
N ARG A 38 1.90 15.63 2.40
CA ARG A 38 2.86 14.57 2.01
C ARG A 38 3.11 13.62 3.18
N ILE A 39 3.51 12.39 2.89
CA ILE A 39 3.96 11.42 3.89
C ILE A 39 5.49 11.39 3.89
N ARG A 40 6.10 11.73 5.02
CA ARG A 40 7.53 11.62 5.26
C ARG A 40 7.83 10.30 5.94
N LEU A 41 8.76 9.55 5.34
CA LEU A 41 9.24 8.27 5.83
C LEU A 41 10.71 8.41 6.23
N THR A 42 11.02 8.10 7.49
CA THR A 42 12.40 8.04 7.98
C THR A 42 12.82 6.59 8.12
N LEU A 43 13.85 6.19 7.38
CA LEU A 43 14.40 4.85 7.34
C LEU A 43 15.68 4.75 8.17
N LYS A 44 15.71 3.77 9.07
CA LYS A 44 16.90 3.38 9.82
C LYS A 44 17.12 1.87 9.67
N SER A 45 18.26 1.49 9.11
CA SER A 45 18.59 0.06 8.92
C SER A 45 18.76 -0.65 10.26
N ARG A 46 18.29 -1.90 10.33
CA ARG A 46 18.55 -2.79 11.45
C ARG A 46 19.92 -3.47 11.36
N ASP A 47 20.35 -3.84 10.14
CA ASP A 47 21.55 -4.66 9.91
C ASP A 47 22.69 -3.89 9.23
N GLY A 48 22.73 -2.56 9.37
CA GLY A 48 23.78 -1.74 8.78
C GLY A 48 23.73 -1.64 7.24
N GLN A 49 22.62 -2.00 6.61
CA GLN A 49 22.42 -1.79 5.17
C GLN A 49 22.45 -0.30 4.83
N SER A 50 22.93 0.02 3.62
CA SER A 50 22.89 1.39 3.11
C SER A 50 21.45 1.92 3.05
N GLY A 51 21.24 3.13 3.55
CA GLY A 51 19.96 3.83 3.45
C GLY A 51 19.47 3.98 2.01
N SER A 52 20.38 4.13 1.03
CA SER A 52 20.02 4.20 -0.39
C SER A 52 19.48 2.88 -0.94
N ARG A 53 19.98 1.73 -0.42
CA ARG A 53 19.49 0.39 -0.79
C ARG A 53 18.08 0.17 -0.24
N LEU A 54 17.86 0.50 1.03
CA LEU A 54 16.53 0.44 1.66
C LEU A 54 15.54 1.34 0.92
N ALA A 55 15.96 2.55 0.57
CA ALA A 55 15.15 3.49 -0.19
C ALA A 55 14.78 2.97 -1.58
N SER A 56 15.73 2.36 -2.29
CA SER A 56 15.47 1.75 -3.60
C SER A 56 14.42 0.66 -3.51
N ARG A 57 14.52 -0.21 -2.50
CA ARG A 57 13.56 -1.30 -2.28
C ARG A 57 12.19 -0.80 -1.88
N LEU A 58 12.13 0.22 -1.02
CA LEU A 58 10.86 0.85 -0.65
C LEU A 58 10.17 1.45 -1.87
N ARG A 59 10.91 2.12 -2.76
CA ARG A 59 10.35 2.67 -4.01
C ARG A 59 9.73 1.59 -4.90
N SER A 60 10.39 0.43 -5.06
CA SER A 60 9.82 -0.70 -5.78
C SER A 60 8.55 -1.22 -5.11
N ALA A 61 8.58 -1.42 -3.79
CA ALA A 61 7.42 -1.89 -3.04
C ALA A 61 6.23 -0.90 -3.11
N LEU A 62 6.50 0.41 -3.08
CA LEU A 62 5.47 1.45 -3.23
C LEU A 62 4.73 1.32 -4.55
N ILE A 63 5.44 1.07 -5.66
CA ILE A 63 4.82 0.86 -6.97
C ILE A 63 3.94 -0.40 -6.94
N ASP A 64 4.49 -1.52 -6.48
CA ASP A 64 3.78 -2.81 -6.44
C ASP A 64 2.50 -2.73 -5.60
N PHE A 65 2.57 -2.15 -4.41
CA PHE A 65 1.42 -2.03 -3.54
C PHE A 65 0.42 -0.99 -4.03
N SER A 66 0.85 0.06 -4.73
CA SER A 66 -0.08 1.04 -5.32
C SER A 66 -0.90 0.41 -6.44
N LEU A 67 -0.27 -0.40 -7.30
CA LEU A 67 -0.96 -1.15 -8.34
C LEU A 67 -1.94 -2.17 -7.74
N ARG A 68 -1.55 -2.88 -6.67
CA ARG A 68 -2.45 -3.82 -5.99
C ARG A 68 -3.67 -3.10 -5.40
N VAL A 69 -3.47 -1.97 -4.72
CA VAL A 69 -4.57 -1.16 -4.16
C VAL A 69 -5.50 -0.67 -5.27
N ASP A 70 -4.97 -0.19 -6.39
CA ASP A 70 -5.80 0.22 -7.54
C ASP A 70 -6.61 -0.95 -8.12
N ILE A 71 -5.98 -2.10 -8.35
CA ILE A 71 -6.66 -3.30 -8.86
C ILE A 71 -7.74 -3.78 -7.86
N GLU A 72 -7.43 -3.83 -6.56
CA GLU A 72 -8.38 -4.20 -5.51
C GLU A 72 -9.58 -3.25 -5.51
N SER A 73 -9.36 -1.94 -5.63
CA SER A 73 -10.44 -0.95 -5.70
C SER A 73 -11.35 -1.15 -6.93
N ARG A 74 -10.77 -1.43 -8.11
CA ARG A 74 -11.53 -1.64 -9.36
C ARG A 74 -12.25 -2.99 -9.41
N THR A 75 -11.74 -3.99 -8.72
CA THR A 75 -12.30 -5.36 -8.73
C THR A 75 -13.29 -5.61 -7.59
N THR A 76 -13.34 -4.75 -6.58
CA THR A 76 -14.29 -4.87 -5.46
C THR A 76 -15.73 -4.87 -5.97
N ASP A 77 -16.10 -3.91 -6.83
CA ASP A 77 -17.45 -3.82 -7.39
C ASP A 77 -17.84 -5.06 -8.21
N LEU A 78 -16.90 -5.58 -9.02
CA LEU A 78 -17.13 -6.77 -9.82
C LEU A 78 -17.35 -7.99 -8.92
N ARG A 79 -16.52 -8.14 -7.89
CA ARG A 79 -16.63 -9.22 -6.91
C ARG A 79 -17.96 -9.17 -6.17
N ASP A 80 -18.37 -7.98 -5.73
CA ASP A 80 -19.62 -7.77 -5.01
C ASP A 80 -20.85 -8.08 -5.89
N ARG A 81 -20.79 -7.76 -7.19
CA ARG A 81 -21.83 -8.15 -8.15
C ARG A 81 -21.90 -9.65 -8.35
N ILE A 82 -20.75 -10.33 -8.51
CA ILE A 82 -20.69 -11.79 -8.64
C ILE A 82 -21.34 -12.46 -7.41
N TRP A 83 -20.97 -12.01 -6.21
CA TRP A 83 -21.56 -12.53 -4.97
C TRP A 83 -23.07 -12.31 -4.91
N LYS A 84 -23.54 -11.10 -5.21
CA LYS A 84 -24.99 -10.78 -5.19
C LYS A 84 -25.76 -11.67 -6.17
N THR A 85 -25.27 -11.86 -7.39
CA THR A 85 -25.94 -12.71 -8.39
C THR A 85 -25.93 -14.17 -7.94
N ALA A 86 -24.78 -14.71 -7.55
CA ALA A 86 -24.66 -16.11 -7.12
C ALA A 86 -25.57 -16.44 -5.92
N PHE A 87 -25.65 -15.54 -4.92
CA PHE A 87 -26.56 -15.74 -3.78
C PHE A 87 -28.03 -15.52 -4.15
N SER A 88 -28.36 -14.62 -5.08
CA SER A 88 -29.74 -14.42 -5.55
C SER A 88 -30.27 -15.64 -6.30
N GLU A 89 -29.42 -16.32 -7.07
CA GLU A 89 -29.74 -17.58 -7.76
C GLU A 89 -29.88 -18.75 -6.78
N THR A 90 -29.07 -18.78 -5.71
CA THR A 90 -29.09 -19.85 -4.71
C THR A 90 -30.28 -19.72 -3.73
N LEU A 91 -30.71 -18.49 -3.41
CA LEU A 91 -31.82 -18.21 -2.47
C LEU A 91 -33.21 -18.24 -3.12
N GLY A 92 -33.32 -18.54 -4.42
CA GLY A 92 -34.58 -18.86 -5.05
C GLY A 92 -35.63 -17.75 -4.97
N THR A 93 -35.32 -16.57 -5.50
CA THR A 93 -36.39 -15.63 -5.89
C THR A 93 -36.65 -15.82 -7.38
N LYS A 94 -37.56 -16.73 -7.73
CA LYS A 94 -38.22 -16.68 -9.04
C LYS A 94 -39.15 -15.45 -9.05
N PRO A 95 -39.26 -14.74 -10.18
CA PRO A 95 -40.30 -13.72 -10.35
C PRO A 95 -41.70 -14.30 -10.19
#